data_AF-C4TF87-F1
#
_entry.id   AF-C4TF87-F1
#
_cell.length_a   1.000
_cell.length_b   1.000
_cell.length_c   1.000
_cell.angle_alpha   90.00
_cell.angle_beta   90.00
_cell.angle_gamma   90.00
#
_symmetry.space_group_name_H-M   'P 1'
#
loop_
_entity.id
_entity.type
_entity.pdbx_description
1 polymer ?
#
loop_
_entity_poly.entity_id
_entity_poly.type
_entity_poly.pdbx_seq_one_letter_code
_entity_poly.pdbx_strand_id
1 'polypeptide(L)'
;ILMGLRERYEHHHHVTITDKALQAAAELSSRYIQDRNLPDKAIDLIDEAGARLRIKRLTAPPELKELDAKVAKISAQKDQAIKDQDFEKAADLRDRQEKLEAERKEKESTWREGGSDVKMVVDEDVIAQVISNSTGIPVFKLTQAESKKLLGMEKELHKRIIGQDEAVSALSRSIRRARVGL
;
A
#
# COMPACT_ATOMS: atom_id res chain seq x y z
N ILE A 1 -0.18 25.97 -2.21
CA ILE A 1 1.07 25.30 -2.63
C ILE A 1 0.78 23.94 -3.25
N LEU A 2 0.32 22.93 -2.48
CA LEU A 2 0.06 21.58 -3.01
C LEU A 2 -0.88 21.55 -4.24
N MET A 3 -1.96 22.34 -4.22
CA MET A 3 -2.87 22.46 -5.37
C MET A 3 -2.16 22.94 -6.65
N GLY A 4 -1.19 23.85 -6.53
CA GLY A 4 -0.43 24.35 -7.68
C GLY A 4 0.63 23.37 -8.19
N LEU A 5 1.00 22.36 -7.40
CA LEU A 5 1.91 21.30 -7.82
C LEU A 5 1.18 20.06 -8.33
N ARG A 6 -0.15 19.99 -8.14
CA ARG A 6 -0.98 18.82 -8.45
C ARG A 6 -0.75 18.30 -9.86
N GLU A 7 -0.98 19.13 -10.87
CA GLU A 7 -0.92 18.72 -12.28
C GLU A 7 0.44 18.10 -12.62
N ARG A 8 1.53 18.68 -12.10
CA ARG A 8 2.89 18.17 -12.34
C ARG A 8 3.08 16.75 -11.79
N TYR A 9 2.59 16.47 -10.58
CA TYR A 9 2.68 15.14 -9.97
C TYR A 9 1.72 14.14 -10.60
N GLU A 10 0.51 14.57 -10.96
CA GLU A 10 -0.45 13.75 -11.70
C GLU A 10 0.13 13.28 -13.03
N HIS A 11 0.74 14.19 -13.80
CA HIS A 11 1.40 13.86 -15.04
C HIS A 11 2.63 12.97 -14.85
N HIS A 12 3.45 13.25 -13.84
CA HIS A 12 4.68 12.47 -13.59
C HIS A 12 4.38 11.01 -13.20
N HIS A 13 3.35 10.78 -12.38
CA HIS A 13 3.01 9.45 -11.86
C HIS A 13 1.87 8.76 -12.61
N HIS A 14 1.21 9.46 -13.53
CA HIS A 14 -0.01 9.01 -14.21
C HIS A 14 -1.15 8.65 -13.23
N VAL A 15 -1.33 9.49 -12.20
CA VAL A 15 -2.37 9.35 -11.17
C VAL A 15 -3.27 10.58 -11.16
N THR A 16 -4.46 10.45 -10.57
CA THR A 16 -5.32 11.59 -10.23
C THR A 16 -5.26 11.83 -8.72
N ILE A 17 -5.04 13.07 -8.29
CA ILE A 17 -4.90 13.42 -6.87
C ILE A 17 -6.14 14.19 -6.42
N THR A 18 -6.88 13.62 -5.48
CA THR A 18 -8.08 14.26 -4.94
C THR A 18 -7.77 15.47 -4.06
N ASP A 19 -8.70 16.42 -3.95
CA ASP A 19 -8.60 17.54 -3.01
C ASP A 19 -8.40 17.07 -1.57
N LYS A 20 -9.14 16.02 -1.19
CA LYS A 20 -9.06 15.39 0.13
C LYS A 20 -7.68 14.79 0.41
N ALA A 21 -7.02 14.20 -0.59
CA ALA A 21 -5.64 13.73 -0.44
C ALA A 21 -4.66 14.87 -0.14
N LEU A 22 -4.80 16.02 -0.81
CA LEU A 22 -3.93 17.17 -0.53
C LEU A 22 -4.13 17.70 0.90
N GLN A 23 -5.38 17.79 1.35
CA GLN A 23 -5.70 18.20 2.71
C GLN A 23 -5.13 17.20 3.73
N ALA A 24 -5.37 15.90 3.52
CA ALA A 24 -4.85 14.83 4.36
C ALA A 24 -3.32 14.85 4.41
N ALA A 25 -2.64 15.09 3.29
CA ALA A 25 -1.17 15.17 3.25
C ALA A 25 -0.65 16.32 4.12
N ALA A 26 -1.30 17.49 4.11
CA ALA A 26 -0.91 18.60 4.98
C ALA A 26 -1.19 18.32 6.47
N GLU A 27 -2.40 17.85 6.80
CA GLU A 27 -2.83 17.63 8.19
C GLU A 27 -2.08 16.46 8.84
N LEU A 28 -2.00 15.32 8.16
CA LEU A 28 -1.40 14.11 8.72
C LEU A 28 0.12 14.22 8.77
N SER A 29 0.77 14.84 7.78
CA SER A 29 2.22 15.10 7.88
C SER A 29 2.54 16.06 9.03
N SER A 30 1.71 17.08 9.27
CA SER A 30 1.86 17.98 10.42
C SER A 30 1.82 17.22 11.75
N ARG A 31 0.89 16.27 11.87
CA ARG A 31 0.64 15.52 13.10
C ARG A 31 1.66 14.40 13.35
N TYR A 32 2.04 13.64 12.32
CA TYR A 32 2.78 12.39 12.48
C TYR A 32 4.25 12.46 12.07
N ILE A 33 4.65 13.47 11.29
CA ILE A 33 6.05 13.66 10.84
C ILE A 33 6.58 14.92 11.51
N GLN A 34 7.28 14.76 12.64
CA GLN A 34 7.74 15.87 13.49
C GLN A 34 9.15 16.38 13.13
N ASP A 35 9.94 15.57 12.44
CA ASP A 35 11.32 15.85 12.03
C ASP A 35 11.43 16.74 10.79
N ARG A 36 10.30 17.08 10.16
CA ARG A 36 10.23 17.89 8.93
C ARG A 36 9.20 19.01 9.01
N ASN A 37 9.41 20.04 8.20
CA ASN A 37 8.58 21.24 8.15
C ASN A 37 7.61 21.21 6.95
N LEU A 38 6.45 21.86 7.11
CA LEU A 38 5.58 22.16 5.97
C LEU A 38 6.20 23.25 5.09
N PRO A 39 5.96 23.25 3.76
CA PRO A 39 5.12 22.31 3.00
C PRO A 39 5.85 21.02 2.54
N ASP A 40 7.17 20.94 2.72
CA ASP A 40 8.05 19.90 2.17
C ASP A 40 7.56 18.47 2.47
N LYS A 41 7.34 18.15 3.74
CA LYS A 41 6.83 16.82 4.15
C LYS A 41 5.48 16.43 3.55
N ALA A 42 4.63 17.40 3.20
CA ALA A 42 3.35 17.11 2.56
C ALA A 42 3.54 16.86 1.06
N ILE A 43 4.48 17.54 0.42
CA ILE A 43 4.86 17.30 -0.97
C ILE A 43 5.44 15.90 -1.12
N ASP A 44 6.35 15.50 -0.22
CA ASP A 44 6.96 14.16 -0.22
C ASP A 44 5.92 13.05 -0.14
N LEU A 45 4.90 13.20 0.72
CA LEU A 45 3.83 12.21 0.84
C LEU A 45 2.99 12.07 -0.43
N ILE A 46 2.74 13.17 -1.13
CA ILE A 46 2.03 13.15 -2.41
C ILE A 46 2.88 12.44 -3.47
N ASP A 47 4.17 12.73 -3.51
CA ASP A 47 5.10 12.10 -4.44
C ASP A 47 5.22 10.59 -4.19
N GLU A 48 5.42 10.18 -2.93
CA GLU A 48 5.52 8.78 -2.55
C GLU A 48 4.20 8.02 -2.82
N ALA A 49 3.06 8.64 -2.53
CA ALA A 49 1.74 8.08 -2.85
C ALA A 49 1.56 7.83 -4.35
N GLY A 50 1.92 8.81 -5.19
CA GLY A 50 1.89 8.70 -6.64
C GLY A 50 2.81 7.61 -7.17
N ALA A 51 4.07 7.62 -6.73
CA ALA A 51 5.07 6.61 -7.10
C ALA A 51 4.62 5.20 -6.72
N ARG A 52 4.05 5.04 -5.52
CA ARG A 52 3.56 3.76 -5.02
C ARG A 52 2.42 3.20 -5.87
N LEU A 53 1.43 4.02 -6.24
CA LEU A 53 0.34 3.58 -7.11
C LEU A 53 0.87 3.19 -8.51
N ARG A 54 1.81 3.97 -9.04
CA ARG A 54 2.47 3.66 -10.31
C ARG A 54 3.23 2.33 -10.26
N ILE A 55 3.99 2.08 -9.19
CA ILE A 55 4.68 0.79 -8.99
C ILE A 55 3.68 -0.35 -8.87
N LYS A 56 2.60 -0.19 -8.10
CA LYS A 56 1.55 -1.22 -7.99
C LYS A 56 0.92 -1.55 -9.34
N ARG A 57 0.70 -0.55 -10.20
CA ARG A 57 0.19 -0.77 -11.56
C ARG A 57 1.19 -1.48 -12.46
N LEU A 58 2.49 -1.21 -12.33
CA LEU A 58 3.54 -1.88 -13.11
C LEU A 58 3.90 -3.28 -12.59
N THR A 59 3.53 -3.58 -11.34
CA THR A 59 3.83 -4.88 -10.74
C THR A 59 2.79 -5.90 -11.17
N ALA A 60 3.25 -6.96 -11.83
CA ALA A 60 2.39 -8.06 -12.27
C ALA A 60 1.58 -8.63 -11.08
N PRO A 61 0.26 -8.89 -11.27
CA PRO A 61 -0.58 -9.50 -10.25
C PRO A 61 0.00 -10.83 -9.74
N PRO A 62 -0.30 -11.22 -8.48
CA PRO A 62 0.15 -12.49 -7.93
C PRO A 62 -0.23 -13.68 -8.81
N GLU A 63 -1.40 -13.64 -9.44
CA GLU A 63 -1.89 -14.68 -10.36
C GLU A 63 -0.99 -14.88 -11.58
N LEU A 64 -0.46 -13.79 -12.18
CA LEU A 64 0.50 -13.89 -13.28
C LEU A 64 1.83 -14.50 -12.81
N LYS A 65 2.29 -14.14 -11.60
CA LYS A 65 3.50 -14.74 -11.01
C LYS A 65 3.32 -16.23 -10.71
N GLU A 66 2.13 -16.65 -10.28
CA GLU A 66 1.82 -18.06 -10.08
C GLU A 66 1.80 -18.83 -11.40
N LEU A 67 1.27 -18.24 -12.47
CA LEU A 67 1.31 -18.82 -13.81
C LEU A 67 2.76 -18.93 -14.34
N ASP A 68 3.58 -17.89 -14.16
CA ASP A 68 5.01 -17.92 -14.48
C ASP A 68 5.72 -19.09 -13.78
N ALA A 69 5.45 -19.29 -12.48
CA ALA A 69 6.04 -20.38 -11.71
C ALA A 69 5.57 -21.77 -12.19
N LYS A 70 4.29 -21.90 -12.57
CA LYS A 70 3.75 -23.15 -13.15
C LYS A 70 4.37 -23.46 -14.50
N VAL A 71 4.48 -22.48 -15.39
CA VAL A 71 5.12 -22.63 -16.71
C VAL A 71 6.58 -23.05 -16.55
N ALA A 72 7.34 -22.39 -15.68
CA ALA A 72 8.73 -22.74 -15.40
C ALA A 72 8.88 -24.19 -14.89
N LYS A 73 7.98 -24.63 -13.99
CA LYS A 73 7.97 -26.00 -13.48
C LYS A 73 7.69 -27.02 -14.58
N ILE A 74 6.71 -26.77 -15.45
CA ILE A 74 6.37 -27.67 -16.55
C ILE A 74 7.51 -27.71 -17.58
N SER A 75 8.13 -26.56 -17.88
CA SER A 75 9.29 -26.52 -18.78
C SER A 75 10.41 -27.41 -18.26
N ALA A 76 10.75 -27.31 -16.98
CA ALA A 76 11.78 -28.15 -16.37
C ALA A 76 11.41 -29.65 -16.43
N GLN A 77 10.14 -30.00 -16.20
CA GLN A 77 9.66 -31.38 -16.30
C GLN A 77 9.72 -31.91 -17.74
N LYS A 78 9.39 -31.07 -18.73
CA LYS A 78 9.45 -31.39 -20.15
C LYS A 78 10.89 -31.65 -20.58
N ASP A 79 11.82 -30.76 -20.19
CA ASP A 79 13.23 -30.89 -20.50
C ASP A 79 13.82 -32.16 -19.87
N GLN A 80 13.36 -32.55 -18.68
CA GLN A 80 13.73 -33.82 -18.06
C GLN A 80 13.18 -35.02 -18.84
N ALA A 81 11.89 -35.00 -19.23
CA ALA A 81 11.29 -36.07 -20.03
C ALA A 81 12.00 -36.26 -21.39
N ILE A 82 12.44 -35.17 -22.03
CA ILE A 82 13.23 -35.22 -23.27
C ILE A 82 14.59 -35.90 -23.03
N LYS A 83 15.27 -35.58 -21.91
CA LYS A 83 16.54 -36.23 -21.54
C LYS A 83 16.37 -37.72 -21.28
N ASP A 84 15.24 -38.09 -20.67
CA ASP A 84 14.88 -39.47 -20.35
C ASP A 84 14.33 -40.23 -21.58
N GLN A 85 14.26 -39.57 -22.75
CA GLN A 85 13.69 -40.09 -24.01
C GLN A 85 12.22 -40.51 -23.91
N ASP A 86 11.50 -40.01 -22.90
CA ASP A 86 10.07 -40.19 -22.72
C ASP A 86 9.30 -39.15 -23.56
N PHE A 87 9.23 -39.41 -24.86
CA PHE A 87 8.66 -38.47 -25.84
C PHE A 87 7.15 -38.30 -25.70
N GLU A 88 6.42 -39.31 -25.23
CA GLU A 88 4.98 -39.24 -25.01
C GLU A 88 4.67 -38.26 -23.87
N LYS A 89 5.36 -38.41 -22.74
CA LYS A 89 5.23 -37.47 -21.62
C LYS A 89 5.73 -36.07 -21.96
N ALA A 90 6.77 -35.95 -22.77
CA ALA A 90 7.25 -34.66 -23.25
C ALA A 90 6.21 -33.94 -24.13
N ALA A 91 5.46 -34.68 -24.97
CA ALA A 91 4.37 -34.14 -25.76
C ALA A 91 3.21 -33.64 -24.87
N ASP A 92 2.79 -34.43 -23.88
CA ASP A 92 1.76 -34.02 -22.92
C ASP A 92 2.14 -32.75 -22.13
N LEU A 93 3.41 -32.66 -21.71
CA LEU A 93 3.92 -31.49 -20.99
C LEU A 93 4.03 -30.26 -21.91
N ARG A 94 4.35 -30.44 -23.18
CA ARG A 94 4.33 -29.37 -24.18
C ARG A 94 2.92 -28.81 -24.35
N ASP A 95 1.92 -29.66 -24.53
CA ASP A 95 0.53 -29.22 -24.72
C ASP A 95 0.00 -28.50 -23.46
N ARG A 96 0.37 -28.97 -22.26
CA ARG A 96 0.07 -28.27 -21.01
C ARG A 96 0.79 -26.93 -20.90
N GLN A 97 2.04 -26.85 -21.31
CA GLN A 97 2.80 -25.61 -21.31
C GLN A 97 2.13 -24.58 -22.23
N GLU A 98 1.76 -24.98 -23.44
CA GLU A 98 1.10 -24.10 -24.42
C GLU A 98 -0.24 -23.56 -23.91
N LYS A 99 -1.04 -24.41 -23.25
CA LYS A 99 -2.29 -23.97 -22.60
C LYS A 99 -2.06 -22.94 -21.50
N LEU A 100 -1.06 -23.14 -20.63
CA LEU A 100 -0.73 -22.20 -19.56
C LEU A 100 -0.16 -20.89 -20.09
N GLU A 101 0.65 -20.95 -21.15
CA GLU A 101 1.19 -19.76 -21.82
C GLU A 101 0.08 -18.95 -22.50
N ALA A 102 -0.91 -19.61 -23.11
CA ALA A 102 -2.08 -18.95 -23.66
C ALA A 102 -2.92 -18.25 -22.58
N GLU A 103 -3.22 -18.94 -21.48
CA GLU A 103 -3.94 -18.38 -20.32
C GLU A 103 -3.20 -17.17 -19.73
N ARG A 104 -1.87 -17.30 -19.57
CA ARG A 104 -1.00 -16.22 -19.10
C ARG A 104 -1.06 -15.00 -20.02
N LYS A 105 -0.98 -15.22 -21.34
CA LYS A 105 -1.01 -14.14 -22.33
C LYS A 105 -2.35 -13.43 -22.34
N GLU A 106 -3.45 -14.16 -22.22
CA GLU A 106 -4.80 -13.59 -22.09
C GLU A 106 -4.89 -12.69 -20.85
N LYS A 107 -4.53 -13.22 -19.67
CA LYS A 107 -4.53 -12.46 -18.41
C LYS A 107 -3.59 -11.25 -18.44
N GLU A 108 -2.43 -11.38 -19.08
CA GLU A 108 -1.51 -10.25 -19.26
C GLU A 108 -2.11 -9.16 -20.15
N SER A 109 -2.80 -9.53 -21.24
CA SER A 109 -3.51 -8.57 -22.11
C SER A 109 -4.59 -7.84 -21.33
N THR A 110 -5.43 -8.58 -20.60
CA THR A 110 -6.49 -8.00 -19.77
C THR A 110 -5.93 -7.04 -18.72
N TRP A 111 -4.82 -7.40 -18.07
CA TRP A 111 -4.15 -6.53 -17.10
C TRP A 111 -3.59 -5.25 -17.74
N ARG A 112 -2.93 -5.37 -18.90
CA ARG A 112 -2.38 -4.22 -19.65
C ARG A 112 -3.46 -3.28 -20.19
N GLU A 113 -4.57 -3.84 -20.66
CA GLU A 113 -5.69 -3.09 -21.25
C GLU A 113 -6.56 -2.34 -20.23
N GLY A 114 -6.26 -2.44 -18.94
CA GLY A 114 -6.94 -1.68 -17.88
C GLY A 114 -7.61 -2.54 -16.81
N GLY A 115 -7.44 -3.86 -16.86
CA GLY A 115 -7.89 -4.79 -15.82
C GLY A 115 -7.10 -4.74 -14.51
N SER A 116 -6.15 -3.80 -14.36
CA SER A 116 -5.60 -3.51 -13.04
C SER A 116 -6.69 -2.83 -12.20
N ASP A 117 -7.30 -3.57 -11.27
CA ASP A 117 -8.23 -3.04 -10.24
C ASP A 117 -7.60 -1.94 -9.35
N VAL A 118 -6.32 -1.62 -9.57
CA VAL A 118 -5.60 -0.53 -8.94
C VAL A 118 -6.13 0.78 -9.48
N LYS A 119 -7.05 1.40 -8.74
CA LYS A 119 -7.44 2.79 -8.95
C LYS A 119 -6.20 3.68 -8.93
N MET A 120 -5.92 4.36 -10.04
CA MET A 120 -4.84 5.33 -10.17
C MET A 120 -5.23 6.68 -9.54
N VAL A 121 -5.85 6.62 -8.37
CA VAL A 121 -6.36 7.79 -7.64
C VAL A 121 -5.69 7.85 -6.28
N VAL A 122 -5.00 8.95 -6.01
CA VAL A 122 -4.49 9.28 -4.69
C VAL A 122 -5.61 9.94 -3.89
N ASP A 123 -6.13 9.20 -2.91
CA ASP A 123 -7.11 9.66 -1.93
C ASP A 123 -6.49 9.78 -0.52
N GLU A 124 -7.30 10.22 0.43
CA GLU A 124 -6.92 10.35 1.84
C GLU A 124 -6.44 9.03 2.47
N ASP A 125 -6.98 7.89 2.02
CA ASP A 125 -6.64 6.57 2.56
C ASP A 125 -5.26 6.13 2.05
N VAL A 126 -4.92 6.42 0.79
CA VAL A 126 -3.57 6.20 0.24
C VAL A 126 -2.53 7.01 1.02
N ILE A 127 -2.81 8.29 1.33
CA ILE A 127 -1.90 9.15 2.11
C ILE A 127 -1.71 8.60 3.52
N ALA A 128 -2.79 8.21 4.19
CA ALA A 128 -2.73 7.62 5.51
C ALA A 128 -1.89 6.32 5.52
N GLN A 129 -2.05 5.49 4.49
CA GLN A 129 -1.27 4.27 4.33
C GLN A 129 0.24 4.55 4.12
N VAL A 130 0.60 5.60 3.37
CA VAL A 130 1.98 6.01 3.16
C VAL A 130 2.61 6.44 4.48
N ILE A 131 1.95 7.32 5.24
CA ILE A 131 2.43 7.77 6.55
C ILE A 131 2.56 6.58 7.51
N SER A 132 1.58 5.68 7.52
CA SER A 132 1.63 4.50 8.39
C SER A 132 2.82 3.60 8.11
N ASN A 133 3.23 3.49 6.84
CA ASN A 133 4.40 2.69 6.47
C ASN A 133 5.71 3.40 6.77
N SER A 134 5.76 4.72 6.56
CA SER A 134 6.96 5.54 6.79
C SER A 134 7.25 5.71 8.29
N THR A 135 6.22 6.00 9.09
CA THR A 135 6.36 6.27 10.53
C THR A 135 6.18 5.03 11.40
N GLY A 136 5.62 3.94 10.86
CA GLY A 136 5.19 2.77 11.62
C GLY A 136 3.97 3.03 12.53
N ILE A 137 3.42 4.25 12.54
CA ILE A 137 2.27 4.62 13.35
C ILE A 137 1.01 4.42 12.51
N PRO A 138 0.09 3.52 12.89
CA PRO A 138 -1.15 3.33 12.16
C PRO A 138 -1.95 4.63 12.05
N VAL A 139 -2.00 5.18 10.85
CA VAL A 139 -2.84 6.33 10.51
C VAL A 139 -4.06 5.76 9.81
N PHE A 140 -5.15 5.65 10.55
CA PHE A 140 -6.47 5.47 9.96
C PHE A 140 -7.22 6.78 10.17
N LYS A 141 -8.32 7.01 9.43
CA LYS A 141 -9.33 7.97 9.90
C LYS A 141 -9.56 7.71 11.39
N LEU A 142 -9.81 8.76 12.17
CA LEU A 142 -10.13 8.62 13.59
C LEU A 142 -11.46 7.85 13.68
N THR A 143 -11.36 6.53 13.56
CA THR A 143 -12.49 5.63 13.56
C THR A 143 -13.02 5.63 14.97
N GLN A 144 -14.27 5.20 15.13
CA GLN A 144 -14.81 4.94 16.47
C GLN A 144 -13.85 4.07 17.31
N ALA A 145 -13.05 3.21 16.67
CA ALA A 145 -12.03 2.39 17.33
C ALA A 145 -10.86 3.21 17.93
N GLU A 146 -10.33 4.22 17.23
CA GLU A 146 -9.25 5.08 17.77
C GLU A 146 -9.78 6.01 18.86
N SER A 147 -10.99 6.57 18.68
CA SER A 147 -11.66 7.35 19.73
C SER A 147 -11.89 6.51 20.99
N LYS A 148 -12.34 5.26 20.83
CA LYS A 148 -12.47 4.30 21.94
C LYS A 148 -11.13 3.98 22.60
N LYS A 149 -10.04 3.84 21.83
CA LYS A 149 -8.68 3.66 22.38
C LYS A 149 -8.21 4.89 23.15
N LEU A 150 -8.49 6.10 22.67
CA LEU A 150 -8.16 7.35 23.37
C LEU A 150 -8.94 7.50 24.68
N LEU A 151 -10.22 7.15 24.68
CA LEU A 151 -11.05 7.12 25.89
C LEU A 151 -10.56 6.06 26.89
N GLY A 152 -10.10 4.91 26.40
CA GLY A 152 -9.58 3.79 27.22
C GLY A 152 -8.09 3.88 27.57
N MET A 153 -7.34 4.84 27.03
CA MET A 153 -5.87 4.91 27.10
C MET A 153 -5.34 4.86 28.53
N GLU A 154 -5.93 5.66 29.42
CA GLU A 154 -5.54 5.76 30.83
C GLU A 154 -5.65 4.41 31.53
N LYS A 155 -6.75 3.68 31.30
CA LYS A 155 -6.96 2.33 31.83
C LYS A 155 -5.96 1.32 31.27
N GLU A 156 -5.63 1.39 29.99
CA GLU A 156 -4.64 0.49 29.37
C GLU A 156 -3.22 0.75 29.88
N LEU A 157 -2.85 2.01 30.12
CA LEU A 157 -1.56 2.37 30.71
C LEU A 157 -1.42 1.83 32.14
N HIS A 158 -2.48 1.92 32.95
CA HIS A 158 -2.50 1.36 34.30
C HIS A 158 -2.36 -0.17 34.38
N LYS A 159 -2.58 -0.91 33.29
CA LYS A 159 -2.27 -2.35 33.25
C LYS A 159 -0.78 -2.64 33.20
N ARG A 160 0.03 -1.68 32.75
CA ARG A 160 1.48 -1.82 32.58
C ARG A 160 2.28 -0.96 33.56
N ILE A 161 1.68 0.10 34.08
CA ILE A 161 2.29 1.05 35.02
C ILE A 161 1.54 0.96 36.35
N ILE A 162 2.26 0.56 37.39
CA ILE A 162 1.73 0.45 38.75
C ILE A 162 2.07 1.74 39.51
N GLY A 163 1.06 2.41 40.07
CA GLY A 163 1.19 3.73 40.69
C GLY A 163 1.30 4.87 39.67
N GLN A 164 1.71 6.06 40.13
CA GLN A 164 1.87 7.28 39.30
C GLN A 164 0.57 7.76 38.63
N ASP A 165 -0.55 7.69 39.35
CA ASP A 165 -1.89 8.03 38.81
C ASP A 165 -1.95 9.45 38.24
N GLU A 166 -1.35 10.42 38.92
CA GLU A 166 -1.32 11.81 38.49
C GLU A 166 -0.57 12.00 37.17
N ALA A 167 0.59 11.34 37.01
CA ALA A 167 1.39 11.42 35.79
C ALA A 167 0.70 10.74 34.61
N VAL A 168 0.11 9.55 34.82
CA VAL A 168 -0.63 8.82 33.79
C VAL A 168 -1.86 9.61 33.35
N SER A 169 -2.60 10.22 34.27
CA SER A 169 -3.77 11.04 33.96
C SER A 169 -3.39 12.33 33.22
N ALA A 170 -2.35 13.02 33.66
CA ALA A 170 -1.85 14.25 33.03
C ALA A 170 -1.37 14.00 31.58
N LEU A 171 -0.58 12.95 31.37
CA LEU A 171 -0.12 12.56 30.03
C LEU A 171 -1.28 12.12 29.14
N SER A 172 -2.19 11.27 29.64
CA SER A 172 -3.36 10.81 28.88
C SER A 172 -4.26 11.99 28.46
N ARG A 173 -4.46 12.98 29.34
CA ARG A 173 -5.22 14.20 29.04
C ARG A 173 -4.54 15.06 27.99
N SER A 174 -3.22 15.23 28.06
CA SER A 174 -2.47 16.01 27.07
C SER A 174 -2.43 15.33 25.70
N ILE A 175 -2.27 14.01 25.65
CA ILE A 175 -2.31 13.23 24.40
C ILE A 175 -3.71 13.26 23.77
N ARG A 176 -4.78 13.09 24.58
CA ARG A 176 -6.17 13.22 24.09
C ARG A 176 -6.43 14.58 23.44
N ARG A 177 -6.02 15.67 24.10
CA ARG A 177 -6.16 17.04 23.59
C ARG A 177 -5.46 17.24 22.25
N ALA A 178 -4.15 16.94 22.20
CA ALA A 178 -3.35 17.05 20.98
C ALA A 178 -3.92 16.22 19.80
N ARG A 179 -4.48 15.04 20.09
CA ARG A 179 -4.96 14.10 19.07
C ARG A 179 -6.41 14.34 18.63
N VAL A 180 -7.24 15.00 19.46
CA VAL A 180 -8.60 15.43 19.10
C VAL A 180 -8.62 16.87 18.55
N GLY A 181 -7.52 17.63 18.71
CA GLY A 181 -7.41 18.99 18.20
C GLY A 181 -8.06 20.05 19.11
N LEU A 182 -8.03 19.83 20.42
CA LEU A 182 -8.49 20.76 21.48
C LEU A 182 -7.31 21.26 22.31
#